data_AF-A0A1X2GL91-F1
#
_entry.id   AF-A0A1X2GL91-F1
#
_cell.length_a   1.000
_cell.length_b   1.000
_cell.length_c   1.000
_cell.angle_alpha   90.00
_cell.angle_beta   90.00
_cell.angle_gamma   90.00
#
_symmetry.space_group_name_H-M   'P 1'
#
loop_
_entity.id
_entity.type
_entity.pdbx_description
1 polymer ?
#
loop_
_entity_poly.entity_id
_entity_poly.type
_entity_poly.pdbx_seq_one_letter_code
_entity_poly.pdbx_strand_id
1 'polypeptide(L)'
;MLITILASSSMLSRPFFQPTTIWTLSAQDGHSHDNMSQDKVGSLLFRTIAAQVFKSGRLATLQREDVNEIKVLTKGTAVASILENVQGLFGDQLEISIIGNSALNSQLVDLANKITKKQEDEKKFKYIAGKFYD
;
A
#
# COMPACT_ATOMS: atom_id res chain seq x y z
N MET A 1 -7.12 38.06 22.50
CA MET A 1 -8.45 37.62 22.99
C MET A 1 -9.19 37.04 21.80
N LEU A 2 -9.54 35.76 21.89
CA LEU A 2 -10.18 34.91 20.86
C LEU A 2 -11.54 35.42 20.43
N ILE A 3 -11.89 35.23 19.15
CA ILE A 3 -13.23 34.74 18.78
C ILE A 3 -13.08 33.65 17.71
N THR A 4 -13.51 32.46 18.12
CA THR A 4 -13.70 31.20 17.41
C THR A 4 -14.66 31.34 16.23
N ILE A 5 -14.36 30.74 15.08
CA ILE A 5 -15.37 30.43 14.05
C ILE A 5 -15.58 28.91 14.04
N LEU A 6 -16.84 28.55 14.29
CA LEU A 6 -17.38 27.19 14.39
C LEU A 6 -17.13 26.34 13.14
N ALA A 7 -16.88 25.05 13.39
CA ALA A 7 -17.15 23.96 12.47
C ALA A 7 -18.66 23.84 12.19
N SER A 8 -19.04 23.48 10.95
CA SER A 8 -20.03 22.43 10.63
C SER A 8 -20.34 22.35 9.13
N SER A 9 -20.00 21.18 8.54
CA SER A 9 -20.75 20.37 7.57
C SER A 9 -21.79 21.03 6.63
N SER A 10 -21.70 20.80 5.32
CA SER A 10 -22.33 19.62 4.68
C SER A 10 -22.21 19.64 3.16
N MET A 11 -21.74 18.50 2.64
CA MET A 11 -22.13 17.80 1.39
C MET A 11 -22.84 18.61 0.30
N LEU A 12 -22.27 18.58 -0.91
CA LEU A 12 -22.90 18.38 -2.22
C LEU A 12 -21.76 18.54 -3.26
N SER A 13 -21.51 17.73 -4.28
CA SER A 13 -22.09 16.49 -4.77
C SER A 13 -21.30 16.18 -6.06
N ARG A 14 -20.24 15.36 -6.00
CA ARG A 14 -19.67 14.73 -7.21
C ARG A 14 -18.75 13.54 -6.87
N PRO A 15 -19.28 12.31 -6.83
CA PRO A 15 -18.45 11.11 -6.70
C PRO A 15 -18.07 10.55 -8.08
N PHE A 16 -17.73 11.43 -9.03
CA PHE A 16 -17.24 11.02 -10.35
C PHE A 16 -15.96 11.80 -10.61
N PHE A 17 -14.87 11.06 -10.87
CA PHE A 17 -13.52 11.55 -11.18
C PHE A 17 -12.57 11.87 -10.02
N GLN A 18 -12.53 11.01 -9.00
CA GLN A 18 -11.24 10.75 -8.38
C GLN A 18 -10.80 9.35 -8.80
N PRO A 19 -9.76 9.19 -9.65
CA PRO A 19 -9.19 7.88 -9.82
C PRO A 19 -8.73 7.48 -8.42
N THR A 20 -9.27 6.37 -7.90
CA THR A 20 -8.89 5.75 -6.63
C THR A 20 -7.47 5.21 -6.79
N THR A 21 -6.53 6.13 -6.94
CA THR A 21 -5.13 5.89 -7.18
C THR A 21 -4.53 5.86 -5.81
N ILE A 22 -3.97 4.72 -5.41
CA ILE A 22 -3.01 4.40 -4.32
C ILE A 22 -2.98 5.33 -3.08
N TRP A 23 -2.90 6.65 -3.27
CA TRP A 23 -2.94 7.75 -2.31
C TRP A 23 -4.13 7.76 -1.34
N THR A 24 -5.36 7.42 -1.77
CA THR A 24 -6.56 7.54 -0.92
C THR A 24 -6.74 6.42 0.09
N LEU A 25 -6.11 5.26 -0.11
CA LEU A 25 -6.19 4.14 0.86
C LEU A 25 -5.38 4.41 2.14
N SER A 26 -4.35 5.25 2.06
CA SER A 26 -3.49 5.57 3.21
C SER A 26 -4.15 6.55 4.18
N ALA A 27 -5.12 7.33 3.71
CA ALA A 27 -5.74 8.41 4.48
C ALA A 27 -7.09 8.02 5.13
N GLN A 28 -7.61 6.82 4.87
CA GLN A 28 -8.86 6.37 5.50
C GLN A 28 -8.55 5.75 6.87
N ASP A 29 -8.83 6.54 7.89
CA ASP A 29 -8.64 6.31 9.32
C ASP A 29 -9.37 5.07 9.86
N GLY A 30 -8.84 4.55 10.98
CA GLY A 30 -9.52 3.54 11.80
C GLY A 30 -8.58 2.89 12.81
N HIS A 31 -8.79 3.14 14.10
CA HIS A 31 -8.08 2.58 15.24
C HIS A 31 -7.87 1.06 15.14
N SER A 32 -6.61 0.62 14.99
CA SER A 32 -6.09 -0.69 15.42
C SER A 32 -4.58 -0.72 15.13
N HIS A 33 -3.77 -0.40 16.15
CA HIS A 33 -2.32 -0.39 16.11
C HIS A 33 -1.73 -1.81 16.29
N ASP A 34 -2.31 -2.83 15.63
CA ASP A 34 -1.91 -4.22 15.87
C ASP A 34 -1.79 -5.09 14.61
N ASN A 35 -2.31 -4.66 13.45
CA ASN A 35 -1.96 -5.29 12.18
C ASN A 35 -2.35 -4.37 11.03
N MET A 36 -1.37 -3.83 10.32
CA MET A 36 -1.62 -3.00 9.16
C MET A 36 -2.19 -3.88 8.04
N SER A 37 -3.32 -3.48 7.44
CA SER A 37 -3.96 -4.28 6.40
C SER A 37 -3.00 -4.52 5.22
N GLN A 38 -3.08 -5.69 4.58
CA GLN A 38 -2.22 -6.08 3.45
C GLN A 38 -2.10 -4.98 2.37
N ASP A 39 -3.22 -4.32 2.07
CA ASP A 39 -3.31 -3.22 1.11
C ASP A 39 -2.50 -1.99 1.54
N LYS A 40 -2.51 -1.66 2.85
CA LYS A 40 -1.72 -0.54 3.40
C LYS A 40 -0.24 -0.81 3.29
N VAL A 41 0.18 -2.04 3.58
CA VAL A 41 1.59 -2.44 3.51
C VAL A 41 2.08 -2.38 2.08
N GLY A 42 1.33 -2.98 1.14
CA GLY A 42 1.72 -2.94 -0.26
C GLY A 42 1.78 -1.52 -0.80
N SER A 43 0.79 -0.69 -0.48
CA SER A 43 0.78 0.74 -0.83
C SER A 43 1.98 1.48 -0.25
N LEU A 44 2.42 1.13 0.97
CA LEU A 44 3.56 1.75 1.61
C LEU A 44 4.88 1.38 0.92
N LEU A 45 5.05 0.11 0.50
CA LEU A 45 6.19 -0.30 -0.32
C LEU A 45 6.22 0.44 -1.67
N PHE A 46 5.09 0.49 -2.38
CA PHE A 46 5.00 1.24 -3.63
C PHE A 46 5.32 2.72 -3.44
N ARG A 47 4.85 3.33 -2.34
CA ARG A 47 5.15 4.72 -2.01
C ARG A 47 6.64 4.94 -1.77
N THR A 48 7.31 4.07 -1.02
CA THR A 48 8.75 4.17 -0.76
C THR A 48 9.55 4.11 -2.07
N ILE A 49 9.21 3.15 -2.94
CA ILE A 49 9.85 2.99 -4.25
C ILE A 49 9.58 4.23 -5.13
N ALA A 50 8.33 4.66 -5.23
CA ALA A 50 7.96 5.83 -6.04
C ALA A 50 8.64 7.11 -5.54
N ALA A 51 8.74 7.32 -4.23
CA ALA A 51 9.43 8.46 -3.65
C ALA A 51 10.93 8.44 -3.99
N GLN A 52 11.56 7.27 -3.96
CA GLN A 52 12.98 7.13 -4.29
C GLN A 52 13.25 7.34 -5.79
N VAL A 53 12.38 6.79 -6.66
CA VAL A 53 12.45 7.02 -8.11
C VAL A 53 12.22 8.49 -8.45
N PHE A 54 11.29 9.16 -7.76
CA PHE A 54 11.03 10.59 -7.97
C PHE A 54 12.24 11.46 -7.57
N LYS A 55 12.92 11.13 -6.47
CA LYS A 55 14.08 11.89 -5.97
C LYS A 55 15.36 11.63 -6.75
N SER A 56 15.66 10.36 -7.05
CA SER A 56 16.97 9.92 -7.55
C SER A 56 16.94 9.42 -9.00
N GLY A 57 15.75 9.35 -9.61
CA GLY A 57 15.58 8.97 -11.02
C GLY A 57 16.18 7.61 -11.33
N ARG A 58 17.14 7.58 -12.27
CA ARG A 58 17.84 6.36 -12.70
C ARG A 58 18.75 5.74 -11.65
N LEU A 59 19.17 6.51 -10.65
CA LEU A 59 20.04 6.04 -9.57
C LEU A 59 19.23 5.65 -8.31
N ALA A 60 17.93 5.47 -8.45
CA ALA A 60 17.08 5.09 -7.33
C ALA A 60 17.45 3.69 -6.80
N THR A 61 17.83 3.62 -5.53
CA THR A 61 18.13 2.39 -4.81
C THR A 61 17.13 2.15 -3.69
N LEU A 62 16.69 0.91 -3.53
CA LEU A 62 15.87 0.48 -2.41
C LEU A 62 16.80 -0.02 -1.31
N GLN A 63 16.62 0.49 -0.09
CA GLN A 63 17.41 0.08 1.08
C GLN A 63 16.78 -1.15 1.73
N ARG A 64 17.63 -2.06 2.25
CA ARG A 64 17.16 -3.25 2.96
C ARG A 64 16.41 -2.89 4.24
N GLU A 65 16.85 -1.83 4.91
CA GLU A 65 16.28 -1.33 6.15
C GLU A 65 14.81 -0.93 5.95
N ASP A 66 14.52 -0.15 4.91
CA ASP A 66 13.15 0.24 4.53
C ASP A 66 12.23 -0.98 4.36
N VAL A 67 12.71 -2.03 3.69
CA VAL A 67 11.93 -3.26 3.48
C VAL A 67 11.72 -4.01 4.78
N ASN A 68 12.72 -4.03 5.66
CA ASN A 68 12.65 -4.70 6.96
C ASN A 68 11.66 -4.00 7.90
N GLU A 69 11.64 -2.66 7.94
CA GLU A 69 10.65 -1.89 8.69
C GLU A 69 9.23 -2.23 8.25
N ILE A 70 9.00 -2.30 6.94
CA ILE A 70 7.70 -2.67 6.35
C ILE A 70 7.33 -4.13 6.70
N LYS A 71 8.31 -5.03 6.72
CA LYS A 71 8.13 -6.44 7.07
C LYS A 71 7.70 -6.63 8.52
N VAL A 72 8.24 -5.85 9.46
CA VAL A 72 7.85 -5.92 10.87
C VAL A 72 6.35 -5.61 11.05
N LEU A 73 5.78 -4.78 10.17
CA LEU A 73 4.37 -4.38 10.17
C LEU A 73 3.42 -5.42 9.55
N THR A 74 3.94 -6.54 9.00
CA THR A 74 3.14 -7.51 8.19
C THR A 74 2.92 -8.88 8.81
N LYS A 75 3.19 -9.06 10.10
CA LYS A 75 3.15 -10.37 10.78
C LYS A 75 1.86 -11.15 10.47
N GLY A 76 2.02 -12.32 9.83
CA GLY A 76 0.92 -13.26 9.57
C GLY A 76 0.10 -13.03 8.29
N THR A 77 0.57 -12.17 7.37
CA THR A 77 -0.17 -11.85 6.15
C THR A 77 0.40 -12.54 4.89
N ALA A 78 -0.44 -12.77 3.87
CA ALA A 78 0.00 -13.32 2.58
C ALA A 78 1.01 -12.42 1.85
N VAL A 79 1.01 -11.11 2.17
CA VAL A 79 1.96 -10.12 1.67
C VAL A 79 3.35 -10.28 2.31
N ALA A 80 3.44 -10.85 3.52
CA ALA A 80 4.72 -11.11 4.19
C ALA A 80 5.63 -12.01 3.34
N SER A 81 5.08 -13.02 2.67
CA SER A 81 5.85 -13.90 1.77
C SER A 81 6.48 -13.14 0.58
N ILE A 82 5.80 -12.12 0.06
CA ILE A 82 6.37 -11.29 -1.02
C ILE A 82 7.46 -10.38 -0.48
N LEU A 83 7.24 -9.79 0.71
CA LEU A 83 8.28 -8.99 1.37
C LEU A 83 9.51 -9.81 1.73
N GLU A 84 9.35 -11.08 2.09
CA GLU A 84 10.45 -12.03 2.27
C GLU A 84 11.22 -12.27 0.98
N ASN A 85 10.51 -12.49 -0.13
CA ASN A 85 11.16 -12.63 -1.43
C ASN A 85 11.92 -11.36 -1.82
N VAL A 86 11.31 -10.18 -1.65
CA VAL A 86 11.97 -8.88 -1.91
C VAL A 86 13.21 -8.73 -1.03
N GLN A 87 13.14 -9.07 0.26
CA GLN A 87 14.29 -9.08 1.16
C GLN A 87 15.38 -10.05 0.70
N GLY A 88 14.99 -11.22 0.15
CA GLY A 88 15.91 -12.20 -0.42
C GLY A 88 16.69 -11.69 -1.63
N LEU A 89 16.13 -10.76 -2.41
CA LEU A 89 16.80 -10.16 -3.57
C LEU A 89 18.05 -9.35 -3.19
N PHE A 90 18.16 -8.93 -1.94
CA PHE A 90 19.31 -8.19 -1.47
C PHE A 90 20.55 -9.08 -1.26
N GLY A 91 20.40 -10.40 -1.06
CA GLY A 91 21.54 -11.31 -0.81
C GLY A 91 22.41 -10.85 0.37
N ASP A 92 23.64 -10.40 0.09
CA ASP A 92 24.56 -9.77 1.06
C ASP A 92 24.63 -8.24 0.96
N GLN A 93 23.92 -7.63 0.00
CA GLN A 93 23.94 -6.20 -0.27
C GLN A 93 22.97 -5.43 0.63
N LEU A 94 23.33 -4.20 1.01
CA LEU A 94 22.47 -3.33 1.82
C LEU A 94 21.41 -2.60 0.99
N GLU A 95 21.64 -2.46 -0.31
CA GLU A 95 20.71 -1.81 -1.23
C GLU A 95 20.69 -2.52 -2.59
N ILE A 96 19.59 -2.37 -3.31
CA ILE A 96 19.43 -2.85 -4.69
C ILE A 96 18.93 -1.72 -5.59
N SER A 97 19.37 -1.68 -6.84
CA SER A 97 18.82 -0.73 -7.82
C SER A 97 17.35 -1.04 -8.10
N ILE A 98 16.52 0.00 -8.15
CA ILE A 98 15.10 -0.11 -8.48
C ILE A 98 14.93 -0.26 -10.00
N ILE A 99 15.58 0.59 -10.78
CA ILE A 99 15.48 0.57 -12.24
C ILE A 99 16.42 -0.49 -12.82
N GLY A 100 15.91 -1.28 -13.76
CA GLY A 100 16.67 -2.36 -14.41
C GLY A 100 16.68 -3.68 -13.62
N ASN A 101 16.07 -3.72 -12.43
CA ASN A 101 15.96 -4.93 -11.63
C ASN A 101 14.67 -5.69 -11.96
N SER A 102 14.78 -6.64 -12.88
CA SER A 102 13.65 -7.47 -13.33
C SER A 102 13.07 -8.35 -12.22
N ALA A 103 13.92 -8.85 -11.32
CA ALA A 103 13.49 -9.68 -10.20
C ALA A 103 12.63 -8.88 -9.21
N LEU A 104 13.06 -7.66 -8.87
CA LEU A 104 12.27 -6.73 -8.04
C LEU A 104 10.94 -6.41 -8.72
N ASN A 105 10.96 -6.10 -10.01
CA ASN A 105 9.73 -5.82 -10.77
C ASN A 105 8.74 -7.00 -10.74
N SER A 106 9.22 -8.24 -10.87
CA SER A 106 8.36 -9.43 -10.77
C SER A 106 7.67 -9.51 -9.41
N GLN A 107 8.40 -9.29 -8.31
CA GLN A 107 7.81 -9.31 -6.97
C GLN A 107 6.78 -8.19 -6.77
N LEU A 108 7.02 -7.00 -7.34
CA LEU A 108 6.08 -5.88 -7.29
C LEU A 108 4.81 -6.15 -8.10
N VAL A 109 4.92 -6.82 -9.25
CA VAL A 109 3.76 -7.26 -10.04
C VAL A 109 2.93 -8.27 -9.27
N ASP A 110 3.57 -9.26 -8.64
CA ASP A 110 2.90 -10.24 -7.79
C ASP A 110 2.19 -9.58 -6.61
N LEU A 111 2.82 -8.58 -5.99
CA LEU A 111 2.22 -7.77 -4.93
C LEU A 111 0.98 -7.03 -5.41
N ALA A 112 1.07 -6.34 -6.54
CA ALA A 112 -0.07 -5.63 -7.12
C ALA A 112 -1.23 -6.59 -7.40
N ASN A 113 -0.95 -7.73 -8.04
CA ASN A 113 -1.96 -8.74 -8.35
C ASN A 113 -2.66 -9.29 -7.09
N LYS A 114 -1.90 -9.56 -6.02
CA LYS A 114 -2.49 -10.04 -4.76
C LYS A 114 -3.40 -9.00 -4.10
N ILE A 115 -3.01 -7.73 -4.11
CA ILE A 115 -3.83 -6.64 -3.55
C ILE A 115 -5.11 -6.46 -4.37
N THR A 116 -5.01 -6.44 -5.70
CA THR A 116 -6.18 -6.28 -6.59
C THR A 116 -7.16 -7.44 -6.43
N LYS A 117 -6.67 -8.69 -6.44
CA LYS A 117 -7.53 -9.88 -6.27
C LYS A 117 -8.31 -9.85 -4.95
N LYS A 118 -7.63 -9.48 -3.85
CA LYS A 118 -8.28 -9.36 -2.55
C LYS A 118 -9.42 -8.34 -2.57
N GLN A 119 -9.23 -7.20 -3.22
CA GLN A 119 -10.28 -6.17 -3.34
C GLN A 119 -11.49 -6.66 -4.16
N GLU A 120 -11.26 -7.45 -5.21
CA GLU A 120 -12.36 -8.06 -5.99
C GLU A 120 -13.16 -9.06 -5.15
N ASP A 121 -12.48 -9.88 -4.37
CA ASP A 121 -13.12 -10.89 -3.53
C ASP A 121 -13.91 -10.24 -2.37
N GLU A 122 -13.40 -9.16 -1.76
CA GLU A 122 -14.15 -8.35 -0.79
C GLU A 122 -15.41 -7.70 -1.40
N LYS A 123 -15.33 -7.22 -2.65
CA LYS A 123 -16.51 -6.67 -3.36
C LYS A 123 -17.57 -7.74 -3.62
N LYS A 124 -17.17 -8.93 -4.06
CA LYS A 124 -18.08 -10.07 -4.28
C LYS A 124 -18.77 -10.47 -2.98
N PHE A 125 -18.01 -10.56 -1.89
CA PHE A 125 -18.58 -10.92 -0.58
C PHE A 125 -19.62 -9.90 -0.11
N LYS A 126 -19.35 -8.59 -0.23
CA LYS A 126 -20.32 -7.54 0.10
C LYS A 126 -21.57 -7.61 -0.78
N TYR A 127 -21.42 -7.87 -2.07
CA TYR A 127 -22.55 -8.03 -2.99
C TYR A 127 -23.44 -9.22 -2.60
N ILE A 128 -22.83 -10.36 -2.28
CA ILE A 128 -23.54 -11.56 -1.86
C ILE A 128 -24.24 -11.33 -0.52
N ALA A 129 -23.54 -10.76 0.47
CA ALA A 129 -24.14 -10.43 1.77
C ALA A 129 -25.34 -9.48 1.62
N GLY A 130 -25.21 -8.43 0.80
CA GLY A 130 -26.32 -7.50 0.53
C GLY A 130 -27.55 -8.15 -0.10
N LYS A 131 -27.38 -9.26 -0.85
CA LYS A 131 -28.48 -10.03 -1.43
C LYS A 131 -29.22 -10.94 -0.46
N PHE A 132 -28.65 -11.24 0.71
CA PHE A 132 -29.24 -12.14 1.71
C PHE A 132 -29.94 -11.40 2.86
N TYR A 133 -29.71 -10.08 3.00
CA TYR A 133 -30.33 -9.22 4.01
C TYR A 133 -31.38 -8.26 3.43
N ASP A 134 -31.74 -8.44 2.16
CA ASP A 134 -32.90 -7.84 1.46
C ASP A 134 -33.99 -8.91 1.32
#